data_AF-A0A562UM26-F1
#
_entry.id   AF-A0A562UM26-F1
#
_cell.length_a   1.000
_cell.length_b   1.000
_cell.length_c   1.000
_cell.angle_alpha   90.00
_cell.angle_beta   90.00
_cell.angle_gamma   90.00
#
_symmetry.space_group_name_H-M   'P 1'
#
loop_
_entity.id
_entity.type
_entity.pdbx_description
1 polymer ?
#
loop_
_entity_poly.entity_id
_entity_poly.type
_entity_poly.pdbx_seq_one_letter_code
_entity_poly.pdbx_strand_id
1 'polypeptide(L)' 'MPEITNKDEKCRRIEALIESGRGVCESCREIGISEKTFYRWRKAQSLGEDRNA' A
#
# COMPACT_ATOMS: atom_id res chain seq x y z
N MET A 1 8.08 9.25 13.14
CA MET A 1 7.49 8.14 12.36
C MET A 1 8.28 8.07 11.06
N PRO A 2 8.78 6.91 10.61
CA PRO A 2 9.59 6.87 9.40
C PRO A 2 8.71 7.29 8.22
N GLU A 3 9.13 8.35 7.56
CA GLU A 3 8.51 8.90 6.37
C GLU A 3 8.55 7.80 5.30
N ILE A 4 7.38 7.33 4.87
CA ILE A 4 7.33 6.31 3.83
C ILE A 4 7.56 7.02 2.50
N THR A 5 8.83 7.24 2.16
CA THR A 5 9.26 7.97 0.96
C THR A 5 8.73 7.36 -0.34
N ASN A 6 8.41 6.06 -0.35
CA ASN A 6 7.93 5.35 -1.53
C ASN A 6 6.61 4.59 -1.29
N LYS A 7 5.52 5.32 -0.98
CA LYS A 7 4.17 4.70 -0.87
C LYS A 7 3.77 3.94 -2.15
N ASP A 8 4.16 4.49 -3.31
CA ASP A 8 3.86 3.97 -4.64
C ASP A 8 4.52 2.61 -4.90
N GLU A 9 5.82 2.52 -4.62
CA GLU A 9 6.59 1.29 -4.76
C GLU A 9 6.05 0.19 -3.84
N LYS A 10 5.72 0.54 -2.59
CA LYS A 10 5.13 -0.40 -1.64
C LYS A 10 3.75 -0.89 -2.11
N CYS A 11 2.92 -0.01 -2.66
CA CYS A 11 1.60 -0.40 -3.19
C CYS A 11 1.76 -1.40 -4.34
N ARG A 12 2.62 -1.10 -5.32
CA ARG A 12 2.89 -2.02 -6.46
C ARG A 12 3.43 -3.37 -6.00
N ARG A 13 4.31 -3.39 -5.00
CA ARG A 13 4.89 -4.63 -4.48
C ARG A 13 3.84 -5.49 -3.79
N ILE A 14 2.92 -4.86 -3.07
CA ILE A 14 1.78 -5.56 -2.46
C ILE A 14 0.82 -6.08 -3.54
N GLU A 15 0.53 -5.29 -4.56
CA GLU A 15 -0.30 -5.73 -5.69
C GLU A 15 0.33 -6.93 -6.41
N ALA A 16 1.63 -6.89 -6.72
CA ALA A 16 2.33 -8.01 -7.34
C ALA A 16 2.29 -9.29 -6.48
N LEU A 17 2.39 -9.17 -5.15
CA LEU A 17 2.23 -10.30 -4.23
C LEU A 17 0.80 -10.84 -4.25
N ILE A 18 -0.20 -9.96 -4.30
CA ILE A 18 -1.62 -10.34 -4.40
C ILE A 18 -1.90 -11.05 -5.73
N GLU A 19 -1.37 -10.53 -6.84
CA GLU A 19 -1.47 -11.16 -8.16
C GLU A 19 -0.79 -12.54 -8.20
N SER A 20 0.28 -12.71 -7.45
CA SER A 20 0.94 -14.01 -7.25
C SER A 20 0.15 -14.97 -6.34
N GLY A 21 -1.02 -14.57 -5.82
CA GLY A 21 -1.89 -15.38 -4.97
C GLY A 21 -1.66 -15.21 -3.46
N ARG A 22 -0.82 -14.27 -3.02
CA ARG A 22 -0.61 -13.97 -1.60
C ARG A 22 -1.71 -13.08 -1.06
N GLY A 23 -2.01 -13.21 0.23
CA GLY A 23 -2.98 -12.34 0.90
C GLY A 23 -2.45 -10.91 1.10
N VAL A 24 -3.36 -9.93 1.11
CA VAL A 24 -3.06 -8.53 1.51
C VAL A 24 -2.36 -8.48 2.87
N CYS A 25 -2.82 -9.26 3.85
CA CYS A 25 -2.26 -9.25 5.22
C CYS A 25 -0.80 -9.73 5.25
N GLU A 26 -0.48 -10.81 4.53
CA GLU A 26 0.89 -11.32 4.43
C GLU A 26 1.80 -10.31 3.74
N SER A 27 1.33 -9.75 2.62
CA SER A 27 2.06 -8.76 1.83
C SER A 27 2.34 -7.49 2.63
N CYS A 28 1.36 -7.02 3.42
CA CYS A 28 1.52 -5.88 4.32
C CYS A 28 2.58 -6.14 5.41
N ARG A 29 2.58 -7.35 6.02
CA ARG A 29 3.58 -7.74 7.01
C ARG A 29 4.98 -7.84 6.41
N GLU A 30 5.11 -8.43 5.22
CA GLU A 30 6.38 -8.60 4.52
C GLU A 30 7.03 -7.26 4.17
N ILE A 31 6.22 -6.28 3.75
CA ILE A 31 6.64 -4.91 3.38
C ILE A 31 6.79 -4.00 4.60
N GLY A 32 6.34 -4.43 5.78
CA GLY A 32 6.37 -3.67 7.02
C GLY A 32 5.43 -2.46 7.02
N ILE A 33 4.26 -2.59 6.39
CA ILE A 33 3.19 -1.58 6.49
C ILE A 33 1.96 -2.14 7.16
N SER A 34 1.21 -1.29 7.85
CA SER A 34 -0.07 -1.67 8.41
C SER A 34 -1.13 -1.75 7.30
N GLU A 35 -2.03 -2.73 7.41
CA GLU A 35 -3.18 -2.87 6.51
C GLU A 35 -4.00 -1.57 6.43
N LYS A 36 -4.15 -0.86 7.54
CA LYS A 36 -4.80 0.46 7.60
C LYS A 36 -4.17 1.48 6.63
N THR A 37 -2.85 1.47 6.51
CA THR A 37 -2.11 2.36 5.60
C THR A 37 -2.35 1.94 4.15
N PHE A 38 -2.30 0.64 3.85
CA PHE A 38 -2.59 0.10 2.53
C PHE A 38 -4.01 0.44 2.06
N TYR A 39 -5.03 0.20 2.90
CA TYR A 39 -6.40 0.55 2.58
C TYR A 39 -6.61 2.05 2.40
N ARG A 40 -5.92 2.88 3.19
CA ARG A 40 -5.97 4.34 3.03
C ARG A 40 -5.37 4.80 1.70
N TRP A 41 -4.24 4.23 1.28
CA TRP A 41 -3.65 4.52 -0.03
C TRP A 41 -4.52 4.02 -1.17
N ARG A 42 -5.05 2.78 -1.08
CA ARG A 42 -5.97 2.23 -2.08
C ARG A 42 -7.23 3.08 -2.23
N LYS A 43 -7.80 3.56 -1.12
CA LYS A 43 -8.93 4.49 -1.14
C LYS A 43 -8.56 5.82 -1.79
N ALA A 44 -7.40 6.38 -1.47
CA ALA A 44 -6.92 7.62 -2.10
C ALA A 44 -6.71 7.47 -3.62
N GLN A 45 -6.16 6.33 -4.07
CA GLN A 45 -6.00 6.01 -5.49
C GLN A 45 -7.35 5.84 -6.20
N SER A 46 -8.32 5.19 -5.55
CA SER A 46 -9.66 4.97 -6.12
C SER A 46 -10.55 6.22 -6.11
N LEU A 47 -10.25 7.22 -5.28
CA LEU A 47 -11.07 8.44 -5.18
C LEU A 47 -10.53 9.63 -5.98
N GLY A 48 -9.36 9.54 -6.62
CA GLY A 48 -8.85 10.61 -7.47
C GLY A 48 -8.63 11.97 -6.78
N GLU A 49 -8.51 12.03 -5.45
CA GLU A 49 -8.14 13.26 -4.75
C GLU A 49 -6.73 13.14 -4.21
N ASP A 50 -5.80 13.59 -5.05
CA ASP A 50 -4.56 14.21 -4.63
C ASP A 50 -4.88 15.35 -3.65
N ARG A 51 -4.75 15.05 -2.36
CA ARG A 51 -4.60 16.08 -1.32
C ARG A 51 -3.39 15.71 -0.52
N ASN A 52 -2.25 16.26 -0.92
CA ASN A 52 -1.32 17.01 -0.06
C ASN A 52 0.10 16.89 -0.64
N ALA A 53 0.44 17.81 -1.54
CA ALA A 53 1.80 18.29 -1.75
C ALA A 53 1.95 19.61 -1.01
#